data_AF-A0A8C4RLF7-F1
#
_entry.id   AF-A0A8C4RLF7-F1
#
_cell.length_a   1.000
_cell.length_b   1.000
_cell.length_c   1.000
_cell.angle_alpha   90.00
_cell.angle_beta   90.00
_cell.angle_gamma   90.00
#
_symmetry.space_group_name_H-M   'P 1'
#
loop_
_entity.id
_entity.type
_entity.pdbx_description
1 polymer ?
#
loop_
_entity_poly.entity_id
_entity_poly.type
_entity_poly.pdbx_seq_one_letter_code
_entity_poly.pdbx_strand_id
1 'polypeptide(L)'
;MTLFLYNISYCSPRRHMVYECIPLPREIGDMAPIYFKKAIMESDDEWAMNKKVIDLSSRDVRRAVPKGLPYFSVDFGLQGGFAHVIENRDKFPHYFGKVC
;
A
#
# COMPACT_ATOMS: atom_id res chain seq x y z
N MET A 1 -11.71 5.42 15.36
CA MET A 1 -10.65 6.18 14.67
C MET A 1 -9.70 5.14 14.13
N THR A 2 -9.80 4.85 12.84
CA THR A 2 -8.89 3.89 12.19
C THR A 2 -7.73 4.70 11.63
N LEU A 3 -6.51 4.24 11.90
CA LEU A 3 -5.28 4.92 11.55
C LEU A 3 -4.70 4.21 10.34
N PHE A 4 -4.65 4.92 9.21
CA PHE A 4 -4.06 4.40 7.98
C PHE A 4 -2.61 4.81 7.95
N LEU A 5 -1.72 3.81 7.97
CA LEU A 5 -0.30 4.01 7.72
C LEU A 5 -0.04 3.55 6.30
N TYR A 6 0.27 4.49 5.40
CA TYR A 6 0.77 4.08 4.10
C TYR A 6 2.06 4.80 3.73
N ASN A 7 2.86 4.09 2.94
CA ASN A 7 4.10 4.59 2.39
C ASN A 7 4.20 4.13 0.94
N ILE A 8 4.78 4.98 0.09
CA ILE A 8 5.28 4.57 -1.20
C ILE A 8 6.80 4.69 -1.16
N SER A 9 7.47 3.54 -1.13
CA SER A 9 8.92 3.47 -1.11
C SER A 9 9.45 3.45 -2.54
N TYR A 10 10.04 4.57 -2.95
CA TYR A 10 10.89 4.61 -4.14
C TYR A 10 12.34 4.45 -3.69
N CYS A 11 13.04 3.43 -4.23
CA CYS A 11 14.48 3.26 -4.02
C CYS A 11 15.23 4.35 -4.81
N SER A 12 15.11 5.60 -4.37
CA SER A 12 15.83 6.76 -4.90
C SER A 12 16.70 7.31 -3.78
N PRO A 13 18.01 7.56 -4.02
CA PRO A 13 18.96 7.92 -2.96
C PRO A 13 18.69 9.28 -2.31
N ARG A 14 17.73 10.08 -2.82
CA ARG A 14 17.45 11.44 -2.35
C ARG A 14 16.09 11.61 -1.67
N ARG A 15 15.31 10.54 -1.44
CA ARG A 15 14.00 10.63 -0.77
C ARG A 15 14.04 9.88 0.57
N HIS A 16 13.68 10.57 1.65
CA HIS A 16 13.48 9.93 2.94
C HIS A 16 12.18 9.12 2.94
N MET A 17 12.16 8.04 3.72
CA MET A 17 10.93 7.29 3.98
C MET A 17 9.99 8.15 4.83
N VAL A 18 8.74 8.24 4.41
CA VAL A 18 7.69 8.96 5.14
C VAL A 18 6.51 8.01 5.36
N TYR A 19 6.15 7.78 6.61
CA TYR A 19 4.91 7.09 6.98
C TYR A 19 3.82 8.13 7.22
N GLU A 20 2.78 8.10 6.42
CA GLU A 20 1.63 8.99 6.60
C GLU A 20 0.58 8.34 7.47
N CYS A 21 0.01 9.10 8.40
CA CYS A 21 -1.00 8.65 9.35
C CYS A 21 -2.29 9.44 9.11
N ILE A 22 -3.34 8.79 8.59
CA ILE A 22 -4.63 9.44 8.30
C ILE A 22 -5.69 8.93 9.27
N PRO A 23 -6.32 9.80 10.08
CA PRO A 23 -7.42 9.42 10.93
C PRO A 23 -8.75 9.46 10.17
N LEU A 24 -9.49 8.35 10.18
CA LEU A 24 -10.82 8.29 9.58
C LEU A 24 -11.91 7.95 10.61
N PRO A 25 -13.17 8.40 10.36
CA PRO A 25 -14.35 7.87 11.03
C PRO A 25 -14.41 6.35 10.91
N ARG A 26 -14.95 5.67 11.94
CA ARG A 26 -14.95 4.20 12.00
C ARG A 26 -15.70 3.57 10.82
N GLU A 27 -16.86 4.12 10.48
CA GLU A 27 -17.69 3.64 9.36
C GLU A 27 -16.94 3.61 8.03
N ILE A 28 -16.12 4.63 7.76
CA ILE A 28 -15.29 4.72 6.56
C ILE A 28 -14.07 3.79 6.68
N GLY A 29 -13.46 3.76 7.88
CA GLY A 29 -12.31 2.91 8.17
C GLY A 29 -12.59 1.42 7.99
N ASP A 30 -13.79 0.96 8.36
CA ASP A 30 -14.22 -0.43 8.24
C ASP A 30 -14.36 -0.87 6.77
N MET A 31 -14.65 0.07 5.86
CA MET A 31 -14.77 -0.18 4.42
C MET A 31 -13.44 -0.05 3.67
N ALA A 32 -12.44 0.60 4.27
CA ALA A 32 -11.21 0.92 3.58
C ALA A 32 -10.40 -0.29 3.08
N PRO A 33 -10.33 -1.45 3.77
CA PRO A 33 -9.70 -2.64 3.21
C PRO A 33 -10.29 -3.05 1.86
N ILE A 34 -11.60 -2.90 1.67
CA ILE A 34 -12.29 -3.23 0.41
C ILE A 34 -11.86 -2.24 -0.68
N TYR A 35 -11.84 -0.94 -0.38
CA TYR A 35 -11.43 0.11 -1.32
C TYR A 35 -9.98 -0.04 -1.77
N PHE A 36 -9.05 -0.19 -0.82
CA PHE A 36 -7.63 -0.35 -1.14
C PHE A 36 -7.37 -1.65 -1.90
N LYS A 37 -8.00 -2.76 -1.52
CA LYS A 37 -7.87 -4.02 -2.25
C LYS A 37 -8.34 -3.87 -3.70
N LYS A 38 -9.48 -3.22 -3.92
CA LYS A 38 -10.00 -2.97 -5.28
C LYS A 38 -9.08 -2.06 -6.08
N ALA A 39 -8.69 -0.92 -5.49
CA ALA A 39 -7.81 0.05 -6.14
C ALA A 39 -6.46 -0.59 -6.54
N ILE A 40 -5.83 -1.38 -5.68
CA ILE A 40 -4.55 -2.06 -5.98
C ILE A 40 -4.71 -3.08 -7.12
N MET A 41 -5.84 -3.80 -7.16
CA MET A 41 -6.09 -4.77 -8.23
C MET A 41 -6.26 -4.08 -9.59
N GLU A 42 -6.84 -2.87 -9.60
CA GLU A 42 -7.12 -2.06 -10.79
C GLU A 42 -5.93 -1.15 -11.20
N SER A 43 -4.94 -0.93 -10.33
CA SER A 43 -3.88 0.06 -10.55
C SER A 43 -2.75 -0.38 -11.47
N ASP A 44 -2.50 -1.68 -11.59
CA ASP A 44 -1.37 -2.23 -12.36
C ASP A 44 -1.84 -3.10 -13.52
N ASP A 45 -0.93 -3.38 -14.47
CA ASP A 45 -1.24 -4.17 -15.66
C ASP A 45 -1.85 -5.54 -15.32
N GLU A 46 -2.78 -6.00 -16.15
CA GLU A 46 -3.42 -7.32 -15.99
C GLU A 46 -2.41 -8.48 -16.01
N TRP A 47 -1.23 -8.23 -16.61
CA TRP A 47 -0.14 -9.17 -16.79
C TRP A 47 1.07 -8.85 -15.89
N ALA A 48 0.83 -8.34 -14.68
CA ALA A 48 1.88 -8.12 -13.69
C ALA A 48 2.60 -9.43 -13.30
N MET A 49 3.92 -9.38 -13.13
CA MET A 49 4.73 -10.56 -12.80
C MET A 49 4.60 -10.95 -11.31
N ASN A 50 4.44 -9.96 -10.44
CA ASN A 50 4.26 -10.13 -9.01
C ASN A 50 2.78 -10.13 -8.65
N LYS A 51 2.46 -10.77 -7.52
CA LYS A 51 1.11 -10.74 -6.98
C LYS A 51 0.71 -9.30 -6.65
N LYS A 52 -0.35 -8.80 -7.29
CA LYS A 52 -0.84 -7.41 -7.11
C LYS A 52 -1.11 -7.07 -5.65
N VAL A 53 -1.82 -7.93 -4.90
CA VAL A 53 -2.11 -7.72 -3.48
C VAL A 53 -1.42 -8.77 -2.63
N ILE A 54 -0.54 -8.32 -1.73
CA ILE A 54 0.12 -9.14 -0.72
C ILE A 54 -0.55 -8.85 0.62
N ASP A 55 -1.05 -9.90 1.29
CA ASP A 55 -1.65 -9.80 2.61
C ASP A 55 -0.57 -9.76 3.71
N LEU A 56 -0.62 -8.72 4.54
CA LEU A 56 0.27 -8.45 5.68
C LEU A 56 -0.36 -8.80 7.03
N SER A 57 -1.57 -9.37 7.06
CA SER A 57 -2.26 -9.79 8.31
C SER A 57 -1.42 -10.67 9.25
N SER A 58 -0.51 -11.46 8.67
CA SER A 58 0.33 -12.43 9.38
C SER A 58 1.83 -12.14 9.32
N ARG A 59 2.26 -11.08 8.63
CA ARG A 59 3.69 -10.78 8.41
C ARG A 59 3.95 -9.32 8.07
N ASP A 60 5.09 -8.84 8.55
CA ASP A 60 5.62 -7.51 8.25
C ASP A 60 6.01 -7.34 6.77
N VAL A 61 5.87 -6.12 6.26
CA VAL A 61 6.19 -5.76 4.87
C VAL A 61 7.64 -6.11 4.48
N ARG A 62 8.60 -6.03 5.40
CA ARG A 62 10.01 -6.37 5.15
C ARG A 62 10.23 -7.85 4.90
N ARG A 63 9.32 -8.71 5.36
CA ARG A 63 9.32 -10.16 5.08
C ARG A 63 8.48 -10.51 3.85
N ALA A 64 7.52 -9.65 3.52
CA ALA A 64 6.58 -9.87 2.42
C ALA A 64 7.12 -9.39 1.06
N VAL A 65 7.91 -8.31 1.05
CA VAL A 65 8.46 -7.68 -0.16
C VAL A 65 9.98 -7.90 -0.23
N PRO A 66 10.52 -8.42 -1.36
CA PRO A 66 11.95 -8.53 -1.57
C PRO A 66 12.68 -7.17 -1.48
N LYS A 67 13.90 -7.19 -0.92
CA LYS A 67 14.72 -5.99 -0.81
C LYS A 67 15.05 -5.40 -2.19
N GLY A 68 15.01 -4.08 -2.30
CA GLY A 68 15.40 -3.33 -3.50
C GLY A 68 14.27 -3.04 -4.48
N LEU A 69 13.08 -3.62 -4.29
CA LEU A 69 11.90 -3.33 -5.10
C LEU A 69 11.10 -2.16 -4.51
N PRO A 70 10.59 -1.23 -5.35
CA PRO A 70 9.65 -0.22 -4.88
C PRO A 70 8.31 -0.86 -4.53
N TYR A 71 7.69 -0.40 -3.46
CA TYR A 71 6.41 -0.93 -3.00
C TYR A 71 5.54 0.14 -2.36
N PHE A 72 4.24 -0.10 -2.41
CA PHE A 72 3.22 0.54 -1.61
C PHE A 72 2.80 -0.40 -0.49
N SER A 73 2.65 0.11 0.72
CA SER A 73 2.04 -0.63 1.83
C SER A 73 1.00 0.23 2.54
N VAL A 74 -0.09 -0.38 2.99
CA VAL A 74 -1.13 0.26 3.80
C VAL A 74 -1.52 -0.65 4.95
N ASP A 75 -1.60 -0.11 6.17
CA ASP A 75 -2.08 -0.82 7.37
C ASP A 75 -3.41 -0.26 7.87
N PHE A 76 -4.33 -1.14 8.29
CA PHE A 76 -5.66 -0.82 8.80
C PHE A 76 -5.70 -0.96 10.34
N GLY A 77 -5.02 -0.06 11.04
CA GLY A 77 -4.85 -0.18 12.50
C GLY A 77 -4.00 -1.39 12.88
N LEU A 78 -4.48 -2.24 13.80
CA LEU A 78 -3.73 -3.39 14.34
C LEU A 78 -4.00 -4.71 13.60
N GLN A 79 -4.89 -4.70 12.61
CA GLN A 79 -5.36 -5.91 11.93
C GLN A 79 -4.44 -6.31 10.75
N GLY A 80 -3.35 -5.57 10.55
CA GLY A 80 -2.46 -5.66 9.39
C GLY A 80 -3.01 -4.88 8.20
N GLY A 81 -2.51 -5.22 7.01
CA GLY A 81 -3.01 -4.61 5.78
C GLY A 81 -2.43 -5.20 4.51
N PHE A 82 -2.14 -4.36 3.52
CA PHE A 82 -1.73 -4.80 2.19
C PHE A 82 -0.40 -4.21 1.79
N ALA A 83 0.35 -4.98 1.00
CA ALA A 83 1.48 -4.49 0.22
C ALA A 83 1.26 -4.76 -1.27
N HIS A 84 1.84 -3.89 -2.09
CA HIS A 84 1.86 -3.99 -3.54
C HIS A 84 3.27 -3.63 -4.03
N VAL A 85 3.89 -4.54 -4.78
CA VAL A 85 5.16 -4.26 -5.47
C VAL A 85 4.85 -3.44 -6.71
N ILE A 86 5.47 -2.27 -6.85
CA ILE A 86 5.20 -1.35 -7.95
C ILE A 86 6.09 -1.73 -9.14
N GLU A 87 5.50 -2.31 -10.18
CA GLU A 87 6.24 -2.69 -11.40
C GLU A 87 6.35 -1.50 -12.37
N ASN A 88 5.25 -0.77 -12.57
CA ASN A 88 5.20 0.36 -13.48
C ASN A 88 4.95 1.69 -12.73
N ARG A 89 5.98 2.53 -12.63
CA ARG A 89 5.92 3.81 -11.91
C ARG A 89 5.03 4.85 -12.59
N ASP A 90 4.83 4.76 -13.91
CA ASP A 90 4.02 5.72 -14.65
C ASP A 90 2.52 5.44 -14.48
N LYS A 91 2.16 4.19 -14.20
CA LYS A 91 0.78 3.76 -13.93
C LYS A 91 0.39 3.86 -12.46
N PHE A 92 1.37 3.85 -11.55
CA PHE A 92 1.12 3.93 -10.11
C PHE A 92 1.41 5.33 -9.54
N PRO A 93 0.37 6.17 -9.33
CA PRO A 93 0.58 7.56 -8.93
C PRO A 93 1.24 7.69 -7.56
N HIS A 94 2.10 8.71 -7.41
CA HIS A 94 2.74 9.05 -6.13
C HIS A 94 1.76 9.39 -4.99
N TYR A 95 0.48 9.57 -5.30
CA TYR A 95 -0.57 9.94 -4.36
C TYR A 95 -1.63 8.82 -4.17
N PHE A 96 -1.32 7.58 -4.55
CA PHE A 96 -2.27 6.44 -4.60
C PHE A 96 -3.09 6.16 -3.30
N GLY A 97 -2.70 6.69 -2.14
CA GLY A 97 -3.46 6.59 -0.89
C GLY A 97 -4.10 7.89 -0.38
N LYS A 98 -3.99 9.01 -1.12
CA LYS A 98 -4.43 10.36 -0.68
C LYS A 98 -5.84 10.74 -1.13
N VAL A 99 -6.43 9.99 -2.06
CA VAL A 99 -7.69 10.36 -2.74
C VAL A 99 -8.84 9.44 -2.33
N CYS A 100 -8.72 8.79 -1.17
CA CYS A 100 -9.81 8.01 -0.58
C CYS A 100 -10.61 8.84 0.42
#